data_AF-A0A5R9A0B3-F1
#
_entry.id   AF-A0A5R9A0B3-F1
#
_cell.length_a   1.000
_cell.length_b   1.000
_cell.length_c   1.000
_cell.angle_alpha   90.00
_cell.angle_beta   90.00
_cell.angle_gamma   90.00
#
_symmetry.space_group_name_H-M   'P 1'
#
loop_
_entity.id
_entity.type
_entity.pdbx_description
1 polymer ?
#
loop_
_entity_poly.entity_id
_entity_poly.type
_entity_poly.pdbx_seq_one_letter_code
_entity_poly.pdbx_strand_id
1 'polypeptide(L)'
;MFTSRKVYGVVSVACISALGLSACDDQEQESEAAGACSILEDEQVTIVVPYDPGGGYDSFARLIAPELEESIGAQVVVENRPGAGGLAAVNEITNAPEDGSRVAIMDGPGVAAASLAGAEGANFELSDLSYIGTVSNYPIVIATGPESDIESLEDLQTAEQVSFASAGRGASDYITAALLADMYDLEDSEIVTGFGGQAEAELSVVQGNVDVIAGVLDSRLPSIQSGDLVPIATIAPERPEDLPDVPLVQEDENLTGDQLDLLDTHQQIHDIGRPLVGPSSMEEEPLDCLRGALSEVADDEEFTDRASDQGRLISHIDGETMEADLTITRDDISEEYQSILEESF
;
A
#
# COMPACT_ATOMS: atom_id res chain seq x y z
N MET A 1 -19.17 8.77 -65.99
CA MET A 1 -19.59 9.77 -67.00
C MET A 1 -20.80 10.51 -66.40
N PHE A 2 -20.60 11.80 -66.08
CA PHE A 2 -21.61 12.85 -65.76
C PHE A 2 -22.47 12.67 -64.48
N THR A 3 -22.13 13.34 -63.37
CA THR A 3 -22.49 14.72 -62.90
C THR A 3 -23.73 14.72 -61.99
N SER A 4 -23.57 15.07 -60.71
CA SER A 4 -23.72 16.43 -60.13
C SER A 4 -25.19 16.84 -59.95
N ARG A 5 -25.62 17.18 -58.72
CA ARG A 5 -25.65 18.57 -58.18
C ARG A 5 -26.65 18.67 -57.01
N LYS A 6 -26.22 19.30 -55.92
CA LYS A 6 -27.05 19.73 -54.77
C LYS A 6 -28.09 20.78 -55.18
N VAL A 7 -29.25 20.79 -54.52
CA VAL A 7 -30.11 21.98 -54.39
C VAL A 7 -30.62 22.07 -52.95
N TYR A 8 -30.37 23.23 -52.35
CA TYR A 8 -30.86 23.68 -51.04
C TYR A 8 -32.33 24.13 -51.15
N GLY A 9 -33.14 23.78 -50.15
CA GLY A 9 -34.47 24.34 -49.94
C GLY A 9 -34.50 25.19 -48.68
N VAL A 10 -34.72 26.49 -48.85
CA VAL A 10 -34.97 27.48 -47.79
C VAL A 10 -36.49 27.61 -47.63
N VAL A 11 -37.01 27.52 -46.40
CA VAL A 11 -38.32 28.05 -46.04
C VAL A 11 -38.17 28.85 -44.74
N SER A 12 -38.47 30.14 -44.83
CA SER A 12 -38.55 31.12 -43.74
C SER A 12 -39.94 31.12 -43.08
N VAL A 13 -40.05 31.87 -41.97
CA VAL A 13 -41.25 32.43 -41.28
C VAL A 13 -41.50 31.71 -39.93
N ALA A 14 -41.60 32.34 -38.75
CA ALA A 14 -41.77 33.74 -38.37
C ALA A 14 -41.10 34.05 -37.01
N CYS A 15 -40.63 35.29 -36.85
CA CYS A 15 -40.25 35.87 -35.57
C CYS A 15 -41.51 36.25 -34.75
N ILE A 16 -41.58 35.82 -33.49
CA ILE A 16 -42.29 36.54 -32.44
C ILE A 16 -41.24 36.85 -31.37
N SER A 17 -40.89 38.13 -31.28
CA SER A 17 -40.02 38.72 -30.28
C SER A 17 -40.81 38.97 -28.99
N ALA A 18 -40.46 38.25 -27.93
CA ALA A 18 -40.75 38.65 -26.55
C ALA A 18 -39.42 38.95 -25.86
N LEU A 19 -39.18 40.23 -25.59
CA LEU A 19 -38.08 40.73 -24.79
C LEU A 19 -38.27 40.28 -23.34
N GLY A 20 -37.54 39.26 -22.92
CA GLY A 20 -37.26 38.97 -21.51
C GLY A 20 -35.79 39.30 -21.25
N LEU A 21 -35.54 40.35 -20.47
CA LEU A 21 -34.25 40.61 -19.85
C LEU A 21 -33.97 39.46 -18.87
N SER A 22 -33.16 38.49 -19.27
CA SER A 22 -32.47 37.61 -18.33
C SER A 22 -31.07 38.16 -18.18
N ALA A 23 -30.75 38.58 -16.96
CA ALA A 23 -29.40 38.91 -16.55
C ALA A 23 -28.49 37.72 -16.84
N CYS A 24 -27.26 38.01 -17.26
CA CYS A 24 -26.14 37.10 -17.13
C CYS A 24 -26.01 36.79 -15.64
N ASP A 25 -26.38 35.58 -15.25
CA ASP A 25 -25.93 35.00 -14.00
C ASP A 25 -24.79 34.08 -14.41
N ASP A 26 -23.58 34.64 -14.41
CA ASP A 26 -22.34 33.88 -14.31
C ASP A 26 -22.36 33.26 -12.91
N GLN A 27 -23.11 32.18 -12.73
CA GLN A 27 -22.84 31.26 -11.64
C GLN A 27 -21.71 30.36 -12.13
N GLU A 28 -20.50 30.79 -11.78
CA GLU A 28 -19.42 29.87 -11.43
C GLU A 28 -20.05 28.70 -10.67
N GLN A 29 -20.04 27.52 -11.27
CA GLN A 29 -20.18 26.27 -10.54
C GLN A 29 -18.92 26.15 -9.68
N GLU A 30 -18.92 26.87 -8.56
CA GLU A 30 -18.10 26.53 -7.41
C GLU A 30 -18.44 25.09 -7.01
N SER A 31 -17.39 24.30 -6.98
CA SER A 31 -17.27 22.93 -6.48
C SER A 31 -18.33 22.53 -5.44
N GLU A 32 -19.09 21.48 -5.75
CA GLU A 32 -19.88 20.70 -4.79
C GLU A 32 -19.00 19.88 -3.80
N ALA A 33 -17.68 20.14 -3.71
CA ALA A 33 -16.79 19.44 -2.77
C ALA A 33 -16.93 19.93 -1.31
N ALA A 34 -17.49 21.13 -1.07
CA ALA A 34 -17.62 21.66 0.29
C ALA A 34 -18.75 21.01 1.12
N GLY A 35 -19.41 19.96 0.63
CA GLY A 35 -20.55 19.30 1.28
C GLY A 35 -20.34 17.86 1.73
N ALA A 36 -19.37 17.14 1.16
CA ALA A 36 -19.21 15.70 1.41
C ALA A 36 -18.65 15.37 2.81
N CYS A 37 -17.79 16.25 3.36
CA CYS A 37 -17.13 15.98 4.63
C CYS A 37 -17.77 16.63 5.86
N SER A 38 -18.91 17.31 5.70
CA SER A 38 -19.62 17.93 6.84
C SER A 38 -20.06 16.93 7.92
N ILE A 39 -20.12 15.64 7.59
CA ILE A 39 -20.45 14.56 8.53
C ILE A 39 -19.32 14.26 9.54
N LEU A 40 -18.06 14.53 9.16
CA LEU A 40 -16.88 14.36 10.01
C LEU A 40 -16.42 15.68 10.64
N GLU A 41 -16.94 16.83 10.20
CA GLU A 41 -16.62 18.15 10.78
C GLU A 41 -16.81 18.12 12.31
N ASP A 42 -15.82 18.64 13.04
CA ASP A 42 -15.75 18.64 14.52
C ASP A 42 -15.64 17.25 15.20
N GLU A 43 -15.57 16.15 14.46
CA GLU A 43 -15.27 14.81 15.00
C GLU A 43 -13.76 14.60 15.20
N GLN A 44 -13.41 13.51 15.89
CA GLN A 44 -12.03 13.01 15.96
C GLN A 44 -11.93 11.73 15.14
N VAL A 45 -11.17 11.77 14.04
CA VAL A 45 -10.81 10.61 13.24
C VAL A 45 -9.51 10.01 13.77
N THR A 46 -9.52 8.72 14.08
CA THR A 46 -8.32 7.98 14.48
C THR A 46 -7.81 7.11 13.35
N ILE A 47 -6.56 7.31 12.96
CA ILE A 47 -5.81 6.38 12.11
C ILE A 47 -5.04 5.42 13.00
N VAL A 48 -5.48 4.16 13.02
CA VAL A 48 -4.81 3.07 13.73
C VAL A 48 -3.62 2.59 12.91
N VAL A 49 -2.46 2.46 13.56
CA VAL A 49 -1.22 1.95 12.96
C VAL A 49 -0.89 0.58 13.56
N PRO A 50 -0.62 -0.46 12.76
CA PRO A 50 -0.48 -1.85 13.21
C PRO A 50 0.86 -2.18 13.90
N TYR A 51 1.73 -1.19 14.10
CA TYR A 51 3.09 -1.36 14.59
C TYR A 51 3.48 -0.27 15.59
N ASP A 52 4.55 -0.49 16.35
CA ASP A 52 5.12 0.52 17.23
C ASP A 52 5.57 1.80 16.46
N PRO A 53 5.64 2.96 17.15
CA PRO A 53 6.04 4.21 16.53
C PRO A 53 7.43 4.17 15.88
N GLY A 54 7.60 4.92 14.78
CA GLY A 54 8.89 5.10 14.10
C GLY A 54 9.12 4.25 12.85
N GLY A 55 8.26 3.26 12.56
CA GLY A 55 8.29 2.51 11.29
C GLY A 55 7.61 3.23 10.13
N GLY A 56 7.72 2.64 8.92
CA GLY A 56 7.11 3.17 7.69
C GLY A 56 5.63 3.52 7.86
N TYR A 57 4.80 2.57 8.32
CA TYR A 57 3.36 2.79 8.53
C TYR A 57 3.04 3.93 9.50
N ASP A 58 3.78 4.06 10.61
CA ASP A 58 3.61 5.17 11.55
C ASP A 58 3.99 6.51 10.89
N SER A 59 5.10 6.53 10.15
CA SER A 59 5.55 7.74 9.47
C SER A 59 4.59 8.17 8.35
N PHE A 60 4.05 7.26 7.55
CA PHE A 60 3.04 7.59 6.54
C PHE A 60 1.73 8.08 7.16
N ALA A 61 1.24 7.41 8.21
CA ALA A 61 0.04 7.86 8.92
C ALA A 61 0.21 9.28 9.50
N ARG A 62 1.38 9.58 10.08
CA ARG A 62 1.69 10.91 10.61
C ARG A 62 1.94 11.95 9.52
N LEU A 63 2.35 11.52 8.33
CA LEU A 63 2.58 12.39 7.18
C LEU A 63 1.25 12.85 6.58
N ILE A 64 0.27 11.95 6.42
CA ILE A 64 -1.05 12.25 5.83
C ILE A 64 -2.03 12.87 6.83
N ALA A 65 -1.89 12.58 8.14
CA ALA A 65 -2.88 13.01 9.13
C ALA A 65 -3.15 14.53 9.15
N PRO A 66 -2.15 15.42 9.12
CA PRO A 66 -2.40 16.87 9.08
C PRO A 66 -3.13 17.32 7.82
N GLU A 67 -2.83 16.70 6.68
CA GLU A 67 -3.45 17.03 5.40
C GLU A 67 -4.91 16.58 5.36
N LEU A 68 -5.18 15.39 5.91
CA LEU A 68 -6.54 14.89 6.10
C LEU A 68 -7.31 15.77 7.08
N GLU A 69 -6.69 16.25 8.18
CA GLU A 69 -7.33 17.18 9.12
C GLU A 69 -7.76 18.48 8.45
N GLU A 70 -6.93 19.02 7.55
CA GLU A 70 -7.28 20.20 6.76
C GLU A 70 -8.39 19.93 5.74
N SER A 71 -8.31 18.82 5.00
CA SER A 71 -9.28 18.47 3.96
C SER A 71 -10.66 18.13 4.53
N ILE A 72 -10.74 17.35 5.61
CA ILE A 72 -12.03 16.91 6.18
C ILE A 72 -12.59 17.83 7.27
N GLY A 73 -11.81 18.80 7.76
CA GLY A 73 -12.24 19.71 8.82
C GLY A 73 -12.43 19.04 10.20
N ALA A 74 -11.79 17.89 10.43
CA ALA A 74 -11.88 17.10 11.65
C ALA A 74 -10.50 16.87 12.26
N GLN A 75 -10.43 16.67 13.57
CA GLN A 75 -9.14 16.35 14.19
C GLN A 75 -8.70 14.94 13.79
N VAL A 76 -7.50 14.79 13.23
CA VAL A 76 -6.96 13.48 12.86
C VAL A 76 -5.84 13.08 13.81
N VAL A 77 -6.00 11.94 14.49
CA VAL A 77 -5.01 11.42 15.45
C VAL A 77 -4.48 10.06 15.01
N VAL A 78 -3.18 9.84 15.25
CA VAL A 78 -2.52 8.55 14.96
C VAL A 78 -2.35 7.75 16.25
N GLU A 79 -2.85 6.52 16.25
CA GLU A 79 -2.77 5.59 17.38
C GLU A 79 -2.11 4.26 17.00
N ASN A 80 -0.99 3.94 17.63
CA ASN A 80 -0.28 2.67 17.40
C ASN A 80 -0.93 1.53 18.22
N ARG A 81 -1.31 0.45 17.53
CA ARG A 81 -1.89 -0.79 18.07
C ARG A 81 -1.12 -2.02 17.54
N PRO A 82 0.12 -2.25 18.03
CA PRO A 82 0.92 -3.38 17.59
C PRO A 82 0.34 -4.72 18.05
N GLY A 83 0.58 -5.78 17.26
CA GLY A 83 0.30 -7.15 17.65
C GLY A 83 0.13 -8.11 16.47
N ALA A 84 0.63 -9.33 16.63
CA ALA A 84 0.49 -10.42 15.64
C ALA A 84 0.93 -10.05 14.21
N GLY A 85 2.03 -9.29 14.05
CA GLY A 85 2.46 -8.80 12.73
C GLY A 85 1.47 -7.84 12.07
N GLY A 86 0.64 -7.16 12.87
CA GLY A 86 -0.34 -6.17 12.40
C GLY A 86 -1.78 -6.67 12.31
N LEU A 87 -2.00 -8.00 12.32
CA LEU A 87 -3.34 -8.59 12.23
C LEU A 87 -4.26 -8.14 13.37
N ALA A 88 -3.71 -7.83 14.55
CA ALA A 88 -4.51 -7.38 15.69
C ALA A 88 -5.26 -6.06 15.40
N ALA A 89 -4.63 -5.12 14.71
CA ALA A 89 -5.25 -3.85 14.33
C ALA A 89 -6.37 -4.06 13.31
N VAL A 90 -6.16 -4.94 12.32
CA VAL A 90 -7.19 -5.23 11.30
C VAL A 90 -8.42 -5.90 11.90
N ASN A 91 -8.23 -6.87 12.79
CA ASN A 91 -9.33 -7.48 13.56
C ASN A 91 -10.12 -6.45 14.38
N GLU A 92 -9.45 -5.41 14.88
CA GLU A 92 -10.11 -4.33 15.61
C GLU A 92 -10.96 -3.46 14.66
N ILE A 93 -10.41 -3.12 13.49
CA ILE A 93 -11.08 -2.27 12.49
C ILE A 93 -12.31 -2.92 11.88
N THR A 94 -12.33 -4.23 11.67
CA THR A 94 -13.55 -4.90 11.20
C THR A 94 -14.72 -4.79 12.17
N ASN A 95 -14.46 -4.40 13.42
CA ASN A 95 -15.47 -4.16 14.46
C ASN A 95 -15.57 -2.68 14.87
N ALA A 96 -14.95 -1.76 14.12
CA ALA A 96 -14.99 -0.33 14.41
C ALA A 96 -16.39 0.26 14.15
N PRO A 97 -16.68 1.47 14.70
CA PRO A 97 -17.88 2.20 14.36
C PRO A 97 -18.01 2.43 12.84
N GLU A 98 -19.25 2.44 12.34
CA GLU A 98 -19.58 2.68 10.94
C GLU A 98 -19.46 4.15 10.51
N ASP A 99 -19.21 5.06 11.45
CA ASP A 99 -19.25 6.51 11.29
C ASP A 99 -17.98 7.15 10.69
N GLY A 100 -16.97 6.34 10.34
CA GLY A 100 -15.70 6.85 9.78
C GLY A 100 -14.72 7.43 10.80
N SER A 101 -15.07 7.48 12.10
CA SER A 101 -14.20 8.03 13.15
C SER A 101 -12.98 7.16 13.48
N ARG A 102 -12.94 5.92 12.98
CA ARG A 102 -11.83 4.99 13.23
C ARG A 102 -11.52 4.16 11.99
N VAL A 103 -10.32 4.37 11.47
CA VAL A 103 -9.76 3.70 10.28
C VAL A 103 -8.37 3.18 10.61
N ALA A 104 -7.78 2.33 9.77
CA ALA A 104 -6.38 1.94 9.91
C ALA A 104 -5.60 2.13 8.62
N ILE A 105 -4.32 2.46 8.75
CA ILE A 105 -3.34 2.14 7.72
C ILE A 105 -2.95 0.67 7.88
N MET A 106 -2.99 -0.10 6.80
CA MET A 106 -2.82 -1.54 6.85
C MET A 106 -1.54 -1.99 6.16
N ASP A 107 -0.90 -3.04 6.69
CA ASP A 107 0.07 -3.83 5.93
C ASP A 107 -0.68 -4.71 4.91
N GLY A 108 -1.03 -4.11 3.77
CA GLY A 108 -1.81 -4.75 2.70
C GLY A 108 -1.33 -6.15 2.34
N PRO A 109 -0.06 -6.32 1.91
CA PRO A 109 0.46 -7.63 1.54
C PRO A 109 0.44 -8.66 2.69
N GLY A 110 0.82 -8.27 3.91
CA GLY A 110 0.80 -9.17 5.06
C GLY A 110 -0.62 -9.64 5.42
N VAL A 111 -1.59 -8.72 5.34
CA VAL A 111 -3.01 -8.99 5.63
C VAL A 111 -3.65 -9.86 4.56
N ALA A 112 -3.35 -9.60 3.29
CA ALA A 112 -3.80 -10.44 2.18
C ALA A 112 -3.22 -11.85 2.28
N ALA A 113 -1.93 -11.98 2.57
CA ALA A 113 -1.29 -13.27 2.81
C ALA A 113 -1.97 -14.04 3.96
N ALA A 114 -2.28 -13.37 5.07
CA ALA A 114 -2.95 -14.00 6.21
C ALA A 114 -4.39 -14.47 5.89
N SER A 115 -5.16 -13.66 5.15
CA SER A 115 -6.51 -14.03 4.70
C SER A 115 -6.46 -15.22 3.72
N LEU A 116 -5.59 -15.17 2.71
CA LEU A 116 -5.40 -16.27 1.73
C LEU A 116 -4.91 -17.57 2.39
N ALA A 117 -4.06 -17.47 3.43
CA ALA A 117 -3.59 -18.61 4.22
C ALA A 117 -4.70 -19.23 5.10
N GLY A 118 -5.75 -18.47 5.44
CA GLY A 118 -6.65 -18.84 6.53
C GLY A 118 -5.93 -18.85 7.89
N ALA A 119 -5.03 -17.90 8.10
CA ALA A 119 -4.12 -17.84 9.23
C ALA A 119 -4.85 -17.83 10.59
N GLU A 120 -4.34 -18.57 11.58
CA GLU A 120 -4.85 -18.48 12.94
C GLU A 120 -4.65 -17.05 13.49
N GLY A 121 -5.75 -16.38 13.82
CA GLY A 121 -5.74 -15.01 14.32
C GLY A 121 -6.12 -13.94 13.29
N ALA A 122 -6.25 -14.28 12.00
CA ALA A 122 -6.96 -13.45 11.03
C ALA A 122 -8.46 -13.77 11.11
N ASN A 123 -9.25 -12.96 11.82
CA ASN A 123 -10.70 -13.15 11.96
C ASN A 123 -11.47 -12.25 10.98
N PHE A 124 -10.93 -12.08 9.79
CA PHE A 124 -11.43 -11.22 8.74
C PHE A 124 -11.06 -11.81 7.38
N GLU A 125 -11.83 -11.44 6.37
CA GLU A 125 -11.45 -11.56 4.97
C GLU A 125 -11.13 -10.18 4.38
N LEU A 126 -10.42 -10.14 3.24
CA LEU A 126 -10.17 -8.86 2.54
C LEU A 126 -11.47 -8.12 2.17
N SER A 127 -12.57 -8.85 1.98
CA SER A 127 -13.91 -8.31 1.73
C SER A 127 -14.63 -7.74 2.96
N ASP A 128 -14.08 -7.95 4.16
CA ASP A 128 -14.64 -7.40 5.41
C ASP A 128 -14.17 -5.96 5.69
N LEU A 129 -13.48 -5.35 4.72
CA LEU A 129 -12.91 -4.01 4.81
C LEU A 129 -13.51 -3.11 3.73
N SER A 130 -13.71 -1.84 4.09
CA SER A 130 -13.96 -0.77 3.13
C SER A 130 -12.65 -0.05 2.84
N TYR A 131 -12.24 0.02 1.57
CA TYR A 131 -10.98 0.64 1.18
C TYR A 131 -11.21 2.12 0.89
N ILE A 132 -10.45 2.96 1.59
CA ILE A 132 -10.43 4.41 1.39
C ILE A 132 -9.45 4.75 0.25
N GLY A 133 -8.35 3.99 0.16
CA GLY A 133 -7.35 4.08 -0.88
C GLY A 133 -5.96 3.77 -0.34
N THR A 134 -4.98 3.57 -1.22
CA THR A 134 -3.60 3.31 -0.82
C THR A 134 -2.80 4.59 -0.78
N VAL A 135 -1.97 4.78 0.25
CA VAL A 135 -1.07 5.95 0.31
C VAL A 135 0.23 5.71 -0.47
N SER A 136 0.62 4.44 -0.60
CA SER A 136 1.81 4.01 -1.32
C SER A 136 1.73 2.52 -1.64
N ASN A 137 2.24 2.14 -2.80
CA ASN A 137 2.39 0.78 -3.30
C ASN A 137 3.82 0.60 -3.89
N TYR A 138 4.81 0.66 -3.01
CA TYR A 138 6.22 0.54 -3.41
C TYR A 138 6.69 -0.92 -3.54
N PRO A 139 7.65 -1.19 -4.44
CA PRO A 139 8.19 -2.53 -4.64
C PRO A 139 8.94 -3.03 -3.40
N ILE A 140 9.33 -4.29 -3.44
CA ILE A 140 10.07 -4.94 -2.36
C ILE A 140 11.58 -4.72 -2.56
N VAL A 141 12.28 -4.42 -1.49
CA VAL A 141 13.75 -4.44 -1.42
C VAL A 141 14.22 -5.51 -0.44
N ILE A 142 15.29 -6.18 -0.81
CA ILE A 142 16.06 -7.11 0.02
C ILE A 142 17.34 -6.38 0.38
N ALA A 143 17.61 -6.22 1.67
CA ALA A 143 18.73 -5.43 2.16
C ALA A 143 19.43 -6.10 3.35
N THR A 144 20.72 -5.83 3.50
CA THR A 144 21.57 -6.30 4.59
C THR A 144 22.16 -5.12 5.36
N GLY A 145 22.83 -5.42 6.49
CA GLY A 145 23.59 -4.42 7.24
C GLY A 145 24.91 -4.05 6.55
N PRO A 146 25.52 -2.90 6.90
CA PRO A 146 26.70 -2.37 6.21
C PRO A 146 27.99 -3.17 6.49
N GLU A 147 27.97 -4.03 7.52
CA GLU A 147 29.07 -4.95 7.86
C GLU A 147 28.75 -6.42 7.52
N SER A 148 27.69 -6.66 6.74
CA SER A 148 27.27 -8.01 6.33
C SER A 148 28.26 -8.64 5.35
N ASP A 149 28.48 -9.95 5.46
CA ASP A 149 29.20 -10.75 4.45
C ASP A 149 28.28 -11.12 3.25
N ILE A 150 26.96 -10.85 3.34
CA ILE A 150 25.99 -11.00 2.25
C ILE A 150 25.88 -9.64 1.54
N GLU A 151 26.61 -9.47 0.44
CA GLU A 151 26.70 -8.23 -0.33
C GLU A 151 25.92 -8.28 -1.66
N SER A 152 25.38 -9.45 -2.01
CA SER A 152 24.67 -9.68 -3.26
C SER A 152 23.61 -10.78 -3.13
N LEU A 153 22.76 -10.89 -4.15
CA LEU A 153 21.79 -11.98 -4.25
C LEU A 153 22.49 -13.35 -4.36
N GLU A 154 23.65 -13.44 -5.03
CA GLU A 154 24.45 -14.67 -5.12
C GLU A 154 24.99 -15.11 -3.75
N ASP A 155 25.43 -14.15 -2.93
CA ASP A 155 25.89 -14.44 -1.56
C ASP A 155 24.73 -14.96 -0.69
N LEU A 156 23.51 -14.40 -0.87
CA LEU A 156 22.32 -14.86 -0.16
C LEU A 156 21.97 -16.30 -0.55
N GLN A 157 21.97 -16.62 -1.85
CA GLN A 157 21.66 -17.97 -2.36
C GLN A 157 22.67 -19.03 -1.92
N THR A 158 23.91 -18.63 -1.65
CA THR A 158 25.00 -19.56 -1.27
C THR A 158 25.32 -19.54 0.22
N ALA A 159 24.58 -18.75 1.01
CA ALA A 159 24.76 -18.66 2.46
C ALA A 159 24.46 -20.00 3.13
N GLU A 160 25.41 -20.49 3.94
CA GLU A 160 25.21 -21.74 4.71
C GLU A 160 24.19 -21.58 5.83
N GLN A 161 24.02 -20.37 6.35
CA GLN A 161 23.05 -20.01 7.38
C GLN A 161 22.68 -18.55 7.19
N VAL A 162 21.40 -18.23 7.28
CA VAL A 162 20.90 -16.86 7.12
C VAL A 162 19.72 -16.61 8.04
N SER A 163 19.67 -15.42 8.61
CA SER A 163 18.56 -14.94 9.42
C SER A 163 17.86 -13.76 8.77
N PHE A 164 16.52 -13.80 8.75
CA PHE A 164 15.67 -12.73 8.22
C PHE A 164 14.94 -12.03 9.37
N ALA A 165 14.95 -10.70 9.40
CA ALA A 165 14.23 -9.93 10.41
C ALA A 165 12.79 -9.66 9.94
N SER A 166 11.80 -9.87 10.82
CA SER A 166 10.40 -9.59 10.52
C SER A 166 9.61 -9.06 11.71
N ALA A 167 8.70 -8.12 11.45
CA ALA A 167 7.76 -7.62 12.45
C ALA A 167 6.79 -8.70 13.02
N GLY A 168 6.73 -9.88 12.39
CA GLY A 168 5.95 -11.03 12.86
C GLY A 168 5.22 -11.72 11.73
N ARG A 169 4.60 -12.88 12.01
CA ARG A 169 3.97 -13.75 10.99
C ARG A 169 2.92 -13.06 10.10
N GLY A 170 2.21 -12.07 10.63
CA GLY A 170 1.22 -11.28 9.87
C GLY A 170 1.80 -10.18 8.98
N ALA A 171 3.10 -9.91 9.06
CA ALA A 171 3.74 -8.82 8.35
C ALA A 171 4.25 -9.27 6.98
N SER A 172 4.23 -8.37 6.00
CA SER A 172 4.68 -8.68 4.63
C SER A 172 6.14 -9.16 4.59
N ASP A 173 6.99 -8.64 5.47
CA ASP A 173 8.41 -9.00 5.53
C ASP A 173 8.66 -10.46 5.93
N TYR A 174 7.76 -11.05 6.74
CA TYR A 174 7.79 -12.48 7.03
C TYR A 174 7.52 -13.31 5.77
N ILE A 175 6.49 -12.91 5.03
CA ILE A 175 6.03 -13.65 3.85
C ILE A 175 7.07 -13.57 2.73
N THR A 176 7.68 -12.39 2.52
CA THR A 176 8.81 -12.26 1.59
C THR A 176 10.00 -13.11 2.02
N ALA A 177 10.34 -13.15 3.32
CA ALA A 177 11.43 -13.99 3.81
C ALA A 177 11.14 -15.49 3.62
N ALA A 178 9.91 -15.94 3.88
CA ALA A 178 9.49 -17.32 3.66
C ALA A 178 9.54 -17.71 2.18
N LEU A 179 9.07 -16.82 1.29
CA LEU A 179 9.17 -17.00 -0.15
C LEU A 179 10.63 -17.16 -0.60
N LEU A 180 11.53 -16.27 -0.15
CA LEU A 180 12.94 -16.33 -0.52
C LEU A 180 13.62 -17.59 0.02
N ALA A 181 13.29 -18.01 1.23
CA ALA A 181 13.82 -19.22 1.83
C ALA A 181 13.41 -20.48 1.06
N ASP A 182 12.14 -20.57 0.66
CA ASP A 182 11.62 -21.66 -0.16
C ASP A 182 12.21 -21.65 -1.57
N MET A 183 12.12 -20.50 -2.26
CA MET A 183 12.61 -20.35 -3.63
C MET A 183 14.09 -20.67 -3.79
N TYR A 184 14.93 -20.34 -2.82
CA TYR A 184 16.38 -20.55 -2.89
C TYR A 184 16.86 -21.77 -2.11
N ASP A 185 15.96 -22.63 -1.64
CA ASP A 185 16.29 -23.82 -0.84
C ASP A 185 17.23 -23.47 0.34
N LEU A 186 16.94 -22.38 1.06
CA LEU A 186 17.77 -21.92 2.20
C LEU A 186 17.48 -22.79 3.45
N GLU A 187 17.96 -24.03 3.43
CA GLU A 187 17.63 -25.09 4.41
C GLU A 187 17.91 -24.69 5.87
N ASP A 188 18.95 -23.90 6.11
CA ASP A 188 19.38 -23.43 7.43
C ASP A 188 19.03 -21.93 7.64
N SER A 189 17.87 -21.50 7.14
CA SER A 189 17.34 -20.16 7.37
C SER A 189 16.47 -20.04 8.63
N GLU A 190 16.49 -18.86 9.27
CA GLU A 190 15.61 -18.53 10.40
C GLU A 190 14.93 -17.18 10.17
N ILE A 191 13.60 -17.10 10.33
CA ILE A 191 12.88 -15.83 10.35
C ILE A 191 12.71 -15.37 11.81
N VAL A 192 13.50 -14.38 12.21
CA VAL A 192 13.53 -13.80 13.55
C VAL A 192 12.37 -12.82 13.71
N THR A 193 11.53 -13.07 14.71
CA THR A 193 10.35 -12.25 15.05
C THR A 193 10.43 -11.75 16.49
N GLY A 194 9.39 -11.04 16.95
CA GLY A 194 9.30 -10.51 18.32
C GLY A 194 9.69 -9.04 18.44
N PHE A 195 9.93 -8.38 17.30
CA PHE A 195 10.07 -6.93 17.18
C PHE A 195 8.70 -6.25 17.29
N GLY A 196 8.65 -5.04 17.86
CA GLY A 196 7.43 -4.21 17.95
C GLY A 196 6.94 -3.68 16.59
N GLY A 197 7.75 -3.83 15.54
CA GLY A 197 7.45 -3.44 14.18
C GLY A 197 8.68 -3.48 13.28
N GLN A 198 8.48 -3.09 12.02
CA GLN A 198 9.50 -3.10 10.97
C GLN A 198 10.75 -2.26 11.28
N ALA A 199 10.63 -1.21 12.09
CA ALA A 199 11.77 -0.35 12.46
C ALA A 199 12.75 -1.05 13.43
N GLU A 200 12.22 -1.81 14.39
CA GLU A 200 13.07 -2.54 15.33
C GLU A 200 13.72 -3.76 14.65
N ALA A 201 12.99 -4.43 13.75
CA ALA A 201 13.52 -5.48 12.89
C ALA A 201 14.69 -4.97 12.02
N GLU A 202 14.49 -3.82 11.36
CA GLU A 202 15.52 -3.16 10.56
C GLU A 202 16.76 -2.80 11.39
N LEU A 203 16.57 -2.20 12.56
CA LEU A 203 17.67 -1.84 13.45
C LEU A 203 18.51 -3.06 13.85
N SER A 204 17.89 -4.23 14.01
CA SER A 204 18.58 -5.48 14.27
C SER A 204 19.53 -5.87 13.12
N VAL A 205 19.13 -5.62 11.87
CA VAL A 205 19.96 -5.84 10.68
C VAL A 205 21.08 -4.81 10.57
N VAL A 206 20.78 -3.53 10.79
CA VAL A 206 21.79 -2.46 10.85
C VAL A 206 22.90 -2.78 11.86
N GLN A 207 22.53 -3.40 13.00
CA GLN A 207 23.47 -3.79 14.05
C GLN A 207 24.18 -5.13 13.81
N GLY A 208 23.84 -5.87 12.74
CA GLY A 208 24.40 -7.19 12.45
C GLY A 208 23.96 -8.29 13.41
N ASN A 209 22.82 -8.12 14.10
CA ASN A 209 22.24 -9.19 14.94
C ASN A 209 21.37 -10.16 14.13
N VAL A 210 20.87 -9.72 12.97
CA VAL A 210 20.12 -10.50 11.98
C VAL A 210 20.66 -10.11 10.60
N ASP A 211 20.70 -11.02 9.65
CA ASP A 211 21.48 -10.84 8.42
C ASP A 211 20.76 -10.00 7.36
N VAL A 212 19.46 -10.29 7.15
CA VAL A 212 18.68 -9.76 6.03
C VAL A 212 17.35 -9.19 6.51
N ILE A 213 16.89 -8.13 5.85
CA ILE A 213 15.50 -7.71 5.90
C ILE A 213 14.95 -7.58 4.48
N ALA A 214 13.75 -8.09 4.25
CA ALA A 214 13.07 -8.02 2.96
C ALA A 214 11.68 -7.41 3.15
N GLY A 215 11.32 -6.40 2.38
CA GLY A 215 10.02 -5.75 2.51
C GLY A 215 9.90 -4.49 1.67
N VAL A 216 8.86 -3.71 1.89
CA VAL A 216 8.54 -2.52 1.09
C VAL A 216 9.67 -1.47 1.11
N LEU A 217 10.07 -1.02 -0.08
CA LEU A 217 11.23 -0.16 -0.32
C LEU A 217 11.08 1.24 0.30
N ASP A 218 9.90 1.84 0.21
CA ASP A 218 9.60 3.17 0.77
C ASP A 218 9.82 3.26 2.29
N SER A 219 9.62 2.17 3.06
CA SER A 219 10.00 2.09 4.47
C SER A 219 11.51 2.22 4.68
N ARG A 220 12.30 1.70 3.73
CA ARG A 220 13.74 1.43 3.84
C ARG A 220 14.61 2.45 3.14
N LEU A 221 14.03 3.21 2.22
CA LEU A 221 14.74 4.15 1.38
C LEU A 221 15.59 5.16 2.19
N PRO A 222 15.12 5.75 3.31
CA PRO A 222 15.97 6.62 4.11
C PRO A 222 17.23 5.95 4.65
N SER A 223 17.13 4.71 5.14
CA SER A 223 18.25 3.93 5.69
C SER A 223 19.20 3.43 4.60
N ILE A 224 18.68 3.15 3.41
CA ILE A 224 19.48 2.86 2.23
C ILE A 224 20.27 4.12 1.79
N GLN A 225 19.61 5.27 1.75
CA GLN A 225 20.25 6.54 1.37
C GLN A 225 21.28 7.02 2.39
N SER A 226 21.10 6.73 3.69
CA SER A 226 22.09 7.02 4.73
C SER A 226 23.27 6.04 4.73
N GLY A 227 23.12 4.88 4.08
CA GLY A 227 24.09 3.79 4.08
C GLY A 227 24.01 2.89 5.33
N ASP A 228 22.95 3.00 6.12
CA ASP A 228 22.69 2.11 7.25
C ASP A 228 22.15 0.74 6.79
N LEU A 229 21.59 0.67 5.58
CA LEU A 229 21.25 -0.58 4.90
C LEU A 229 21.92 -0.64 3.52
N VAL A 230 22.27 -1.85 3.09
CA VAL A 230 22.82 -2.13 1.75
C VAL A 230 21.79 -2.95 0.97
N PRO A 231 21.14 -2.37 -0.07
CA PRO A 231 20.19 -3.12 -0.89
C PRO A 231 20.94 -4.08 -1.82
N ILE A 232 20.55 -5.35 -1.82
CA ILE A 232 21.20 -6.40 -2.63
C ILE A 232 20.35 -6.86 -3.83
N ALA A 233 19.02 -6.71 -3.73
CA ALA A 233 18.08 -6.99 -4.82
C ALA A 233 16.71 -6.34 -4.54
N THR A 234 15.88 -6.26 -5.58
CA THR A 234 14.47 -5.85 -5.48
C THR A 234 13.54 -6.86 -6.17
N ILE A 235 12.31 -6.99 -5.69
CA ILE A 235 11.24 -7.69 -6.41
C ILE A 235 10.28 -6.61 -6.92
N ALA A 236 10.32 -6.38 -8.23
CA ALA A 236 9.59 -5.31 -8.90
C ALA A 236 9.42 -5.64 -10.40
N PRO A 237 8.44 -5.03 -11.10
CA PRO A 237 8.29 -5.23 -12.54
C PRO A 237 9.43 -4.59 -13.35
N GLU A 238 10.03 -3.53 -12.80
CA GLU A 238 11.24 -2.89 -13.31
C GLU A 238 12.10 -2.34 -12.17
N ARG A 239 13.39 -2.09 -12.44
CA ARG A 239 14.30 -1.56 -11.42
C ARG A 239 13.79 -0.19 -10.93
N PRO A 240 13.63 0.02 -9.62
CA PRO A 240 13.12 1.28 -9.10
C PRO A 240 14.01 2.47 -9.49
N GLU A 241 13.43 3.63 -9.80
CA GLU A 241 14.19 4.83 -10.18
C GLU A 241 15.14 5.30 -9.07
N ASP A 242 14.79 5.08 -7.81
CA ASP A 242 15.63 5.38 -6.65
C ASP A 242 16.81 4.42 -6.48
N LEU A 243 16.73 3.21 -7.07
CA LEU A 243 17.72 2.13 -6.97
C LEU A 243 18.05 1.52 -8.34
N PRO A 244 18.49 2.33 -9.34
CA PRO A 244 18.65 1.85 -10.72
C PRO A 244 19.79 0.82 -10.87
N ASP A 245 20.75 0.84 -9.94
CA ASP A 245 21.90 -0.06 -9.93
C ASP A 245 21.62 -1.38 -9.18
N VAL A 246 20.54 -1.45 -8.40
CA VAL A 246 20.16 -2.66 -7.65
C VAL A 246 19.45 -3.63 -8.60
N PRO A 247 19.84 -4.92 -8.65
CA PRO A 247 19.26 -5.89 -9.56
C PRO A 247 17.84 -6.29 -9.15
N LEU A 248 17.07 -6.76 -10.13
CA LEU A 248 15.82 -7.47 -9.87
C LEU A 248 16.13 -8.92 -9.50
N VAL A 249 15.35 -9.50 -8.59
CA VAL A 249 15.37 -10.95 -8.37
C VAL A 249 15.05 -11.70 -9.67
N GLN A 250 14.12 -11.17 -10.45
CA GLN A 250 13.71 -11.70 -11.75
C GLN A 250 14.82 -11.70 -12.82
N GLU A 251 15.93 -11.00 -12.62
CA GLU A 251 17.07 -11.00 -13.54
C GLU A 251 18.02 -12.20 -13.36
N ASP A 252 17.83 -13.01 -12.31
CA ASP A 252 18.62 -14.22 -12.09
C ASP A 252 18.29 -15.29 -13.15
N GLU A 253 19.28 -15.59 -14.00
CA GLU A 253 19.18 -16.56 -15.10
C GLU A 253 18.96 -18.01 -14.62
N ASN A 254 19.12 -18.30 -13.32
CA ASN A 254 18.92 -19.62 -12.75
C ASN A 254 17.48 -19.89 -12.28
N LEU A 255 16.61 -18.88 -12.28
CA LEU A 255 15.21 -19.06 -11.90
C LEU A 255 14.47 -19.96 -12.90
N THR A 256 13.67 -20.87 -12.36
CA THR A 256 12.72 -21.69 -13.10
C THR A 256 11.46 -20.89 -13.45
N GLY A 257 10.66 -21.41 -14.39
CA GLY A 257 9.37 -20.80 -14.71
C GLY A 257 8.44 -20.75 -13.49
N ASP A 258 8.41 -21.81 -12.69
CA ASP A 258 7.58 -21.89 -11.49
C ASP A 258 8.00 -20.83 -10.45
N GLN A 259 9.31 -20.62 -10.24
CA GLN A 259 9.82 -19.56 -9.37
C GLN A 259 9.46 -18.14 -9.87
N LEU A 260 9.48 -17.91 -11.18
CA LEU A 260 9.03 -16.63 -11.74
C LEU A 260 7.53 -16.41 -11.49
N ASP A 261 6.71 -17.45 -11.63
CA ASP A 261 5.26 -17.38 -11.33
C ASP A 261 5.01 -17.09 -9.83
N LEU A 262 5.85 -17.62 -8.92
CA LEU A 262 5.80 -17.28 -7.49
C LEU A 262 6.10 -15.80 -7.25
N LEU A 263 7.13 -15.24 -7.88
CA LEU A 263 7.48 -13.81 -7.77
C LEU A 263 6.39 -12.92 -8.32
N ASP A 264 5.80 -13.27 -9.47
CA ASP A 264 4.69 -12.52 -10.07
C ASP A 264 3.45 -12.53 -9.16
N THR A 265 3.16 -13.67 -8.51
CA THR A 265 2.07 -13.77 -7.53
C THR A 265 2.36 -12.93 -6.28
N HIS A 266 3.59 -13.00 -5.77
CA HIS A 266 4.02 -12.22 -4.62
C HIS A 266 3.95 -10.72 -4.88
N GLN A 267 4.36 -10.29 -6.07
CA GLN A 267 4.29 -8.89 -6.48
C GLN A 267 2.84 -8.40 -6.55
N GLN A 268 1.92 -9.18 -7.13
CA GLN A 268 0.49 -8.83 -7.16
C GLN A 268 -0.12 -8.66 -5.76
N ILE A 269 0.29 -9.47 -4.78
CA ILE A 269 -0.12 -9.29 -3.38
C ILE A 269 0.46 -8.00 -2.79
N HIS A 270 1.68 -7.63 -3.19
CA HIS A 270 2.32 -6.39 -2.76
C HIS A 270 1.75 -5.13 -3.41
N ASP A 271 1.11 -5.23 -4.58
CA ASP A 271 0.45 -4.09 -5.26
C ASP A 271 -0.68 -3.47 -4.43
N ILE A 272 -1.23 -4.21 -3.44
CA ILE A 272 -2.18 -3.69 -2.44
C ILE A 272 -1.56 -2.52 -1.65
N GLY A 273 -0.26 -2.57 -1.38
CA GLY A 273 0.48 -1.50 -0.74
C GLY A 273 0.04 -1.22 0.70
N ARG A 274 -0.23 0.05 1.00
CA ARG A 274 -0.57 0.59 2.32
C ARG A 274 -1.98 1.22 2.31
N PRO A 275 -3.05 0.43 2.26
CA PRO A 275 -4.38 1.00 2.23
C PRO A 275 -4.75 1.63 3.58
N LEU A 276 -5.46 2.75 3.51
CA LEU A 276 -6.38 3.17 4.57
C LEU A 276 -7.68 2.37 4.42
N VAL A 277 -8.11 1.76 5.52
CA VAL A 277 -9.30 0.89 5.55
C VAL A 277 -10.18 1.17 6.76
N GLY A 278 -11.48 0.91 6.59
CA GLY A 278 -12.48 0.85 7.65
C GLY A 278 -13.24 -0.48 7.68
N PRO A 279 -14.22 -0.64 8.57
CA PRO A 279 -15.09 -1.82 8.57
C PRO A 279 -15.92 -1.85 7.29
N SER A 280 -16.23 -3.03 6.75
CA SER A 280 -17.15 -3.19 5.60
C SER A 280 -18.56 -2.61 5.83
N SER A 281 -18.92 -2.35 7.10
CA SER A 281 -20.18 -1.69 7.45
C SER A 281 -20.11 -0.17 7.48
N MET A 282 -18.97 0.46 7.15
CA MET A 282 -18.83 1.92 7.14
C MET A 282 -19.95 2.55 6.29
N GLU A 283 -20.55 3.62 6.78
CA GLU A 283 -21.58 4.35 6.06
C GLU A 283 -21.00 4.99 4.79
N GLU A 284 -21.81 5.05 3.73
CA GLU A 284 -21.39 5.54 2.40
C GLU A 284 -20.88 6.98 2.45
N GLU A 285 -21.54 7.86 3.21
CA GLU A 285 -21.18 9.28 3.32
C GLU A 285 -19.79 9.52 3.94
N PRO A 286 -19.44 8.97 5.13
CA PRO A 286 -18.08 9.11 5.66
C PRO A 286 -17.03 8.38 4.82
N LEU A 287 -17.36 7.24 4.20
CA LEU A 287 -16.44 6.53 3.29
C LEU A 287 -16.09 7.41 2.07
N ASP A 288 -17.09 7.99 1.42
CA ASP A 288 -16.91 8.87 0.26
C ASP A 288 -16.13 10.14 0.63
N CYS A 289 -16.40 10.72 1.81
CA CYS A 289 -15.61 11.83 2.34
C CYS A 289 -14.14 11.45 2.48
N LEU A 290 -13.83 10.33 3.14
CA LEU A 290 -12.45 9.90 3.38
C LEU A 290 -11.74 9.55 2.07
N ARG A 291 -12.44 8.93 1.11
CA ARG A 291 -11.90 8.65 -0.24
C ARG A 291 -11.53 9.93 -0.95
N GLY A 292 -12.47 10.88 -1.01
CA GLY A 292 -12.25 12.18 -1.65
C GLY A 292 -11.11 12.95 -1.02
N ALA A 293 -11.05 12.99 0.31
CA ALA A 293 -9.99 13.67 1.03
C ALA A 293 -8.62 13.04 0.81
N LEU A 294 -8.54 11.71 0.84
CA LEU A 294 -7.27 11.02 0.56
C LEU A 294 -6.78 11.27 -0.87
N SER A 295 -7.68 11.26 -1.85
CA SER A 295 -7.32 11.59 -3.24
C SER A 295 -6.89 13.06 -3.39
N GLU A 296 -7.56 14.00 -2.73
CA GLU A 296 -7.14 15.42 -2.73
C GLU A 296 -5.74 15.59 -2.15
N VAL A 297 -5.45 14.95 -1.01
CA VAL A 297 -4.12 14.96 -0.39
C VAL A 297 -3.08 14.35 -1.32
N ALA A 298 -3.40 13.25 -1.99
CA ALA A 298 -2.48 12.58 -2.90
C ALA A 298 -2.21 13.37 -4.19
N ASP A 299 -3.16 14.19 -4.64
CA ASP A 299 -3.05 15.03 -5.83
C ASP A 299 -2.35 16.38 -5.55
N ASP A 300 -2.11 16.74 -4.29
CA ASP A 300 -1.39 17.96 -3.92
C ASP A 300 0.13 17.83 -4.22
N GLU A 301 0.60 18.61 -5.20
CA GLU A 301 2.02 18.63 -5.62
C GLU A 301 2.97 19.09 -4.49
N GLU A 302 2.56 20.04 -3.64
CA GLU A 302 3.40 20.52 -2.54
C GLU A 302 3.55 19.44 -1.44
N PHE A 303 2.46 18.73 -1.16
CA PHE A 303 2.48 17.58 -0.25
C PHE A 303 3.35 16.46 -0.80
N THR A 304 3.14 16.04 -2.05
CA THR A 304 3.85 14.92 -2.65
C THR A 304 5.35 15.20 -2.83
N ASP A 305 5.74 16.42 -3.19
CA ASP A 305 7.15 16.85 -3.21
C ASP A 305 7.78 16.78 -1.80
N ARG A 306 7.07 17.31 -0.79
CA ARG A 306 7.54 17.27 0.62
C ARG A 306 7.63 15.85 1.16
N ALA A 307 6.73 14.97 0.74
CA ALA A 307 6.76 13.56 1.08
C ALA A 307 8.00 12.89 0.46
N SER A 308 8.23 13.13 -0.83
CA SER A 308 9.40 12.63 -1.57
C SER A 308 10.74 13.08 -0.94
N ASP A 309 10.85 14.35 -0.55
CA ASP A 309 12.01 14.90 0.17
C ASP A 309 12.33 14.18 1.50
N GLN A 310 11.33 13.51 2.08
CA GLN A 310 11.47 12.71 3.31
C GLN A 310 11.67 11.21 3.02
N GLY A 311 11.86 10.82 1.76
CA GLY A 311 11.92 9.42 1.33
C GLY A 311 10.59 8.70 1.49
N ARG A 312 9.48 9.42 1.30
CA ARG A 312 8.10 8.91 1.40
C ARG A 312 7.40 9.15 0.08
N LEU A 313 7.42 8.16 -0.78
CA LEU A 313 6.89 8.28 -2.13
C LEU A 313 5.41 7.91 -2.09
N ILE A 314 4.58 8.88 -2.50
CA ILE A 314 3.14 8.74 -2.59
C ILE A 314 2.82 8.13 -3.95
N SER A 315 2.13 6.99 -3.92
CA SER A 315 1.65 6.31 -5.13
C SER A 315 0.23 5.83 -4.86
N HIS A 316 -0.70 6.77 -5.02
CA HIS A 316 -2.09 6.59 -4.63
C HIS A 316 -2.89 5.79 -5.66
N ILE A 317 -3.74 4.92 -5.15
CA ILE A 317 -4.80 4.20 -5.85
C ILE A 317 -6.07 4.47 -5.04
N ASP A 318 -7.11 4.95 -5.71
CA ASP A 318 -8.38 5.26 -5.08
C ASP A 318 -9.07 3.99 -4.57
N GLY A 319 -9.88 4.14 -3.51
CA GLY A 319 -10.51 3.00 -2.84
C GLY A 319 -11.46 2.19 -3.72
N GLU A 320 -12.13 2.81 -4.69
CA GLU A 320 -13.04 2.11 -5.61
C GLU A 320 -12.26 1.20 -6.58
N THR A 321 -11.15 1.72 -7.13
CA THR A 321 -10.23 0.94 -7.96
C THR A 321 -9.63 -0.20 -7.15
N MET A 322 -9.21 0.05 -5.90
CA MET A 322 -8.72 -1.01 -5.02
C MET A 322 -9.78 -2.11 -4.83
N GLU A 323 -11.02 -1.77 -4.48
CA GLU A 323 -12.09 -2.77 -4.29
C GLU A 323 -12.43 -3.54 -5.58
N ALA A 324 -12.31 -2.89 -6.73
CA ALA A 324 -12.54 -3.52 -8.03
C ALA A 324 -11.41 -4.49 -8.42
N ASP A 325 -10.16 -4.15 -8.08
CA ASP A 325 -8.96 -4.88 -8.48
C ASP A 325 -8.48 -5.89 -7.41
N LEU A 326 -8.98 -5.80 -6.17
CA LEU A 326 -8.81 -6.80 -5.10
C LEU A 326 -9.61 -8.07 -5.39
N THR A 327 -9.29 -8.71 -6.51
CA THR A 327 -9.91 -9.95 -6.95
C THR A 327 -9.11 -11.18 -6.60
N ILE A 328 -7.93 -11.04 -5.98
CA ILE A 328 -7.08 -12.20 -5.67
C ILE A 328 -7.77 -13.09 -4.64
N THR A 329 -8.02 -14.32 -5.05
CA THR A 329 -8.56 -15.36 -4.19
C THR A 329 -7.58 -16.52 -4.09
N ARG A 330 -7.85 -17.44 -3.17
CA ARG A 330 -7.10 -18.69 -3.05
C ARG A 330 -7.06 -19.49 -4.36
N ASP A 331 -8.08 -19.39 -5.20
CA ASP A 331 -8.14 -20.11 -6.49
C ASP A 331 -7.23 -19.49 -7.56
N ASP A 332 -6.73 -18.27 -7.34
CA ASP A 332 -5.89 -17.52 -8.27
C ASP A 332 -4.38 -17.71 -8.02
N ILE A 333 -3.99 -18.32 -6.89
CA ILE A 333 -2.58 -18.56 -6.53
C ILE A 333 -2.19 -20.03 -6.70
N SER A 334 -0.90 -20.29 -6.99
CA SER A 334 -0.41 -21.65 -7.18
C SER A 334 -0.49 -22.47 -5.88
N GLU A 335 -0.57 -23.80 -6.00
CA GLU A 335 -0.56 -24.70 -4.83
C GLU A 335 0.72 -24.52 -4.00
N GLU A 336 1.85 -24.21 -4.65
CA GLU A 336 3.14 -23.96 -4.02
C GLU A 336 3.13 -22.64 -3.23
N TYR A 337 2.67 -21.54 -3.84
CA TYR A 337 2.55 -20.26 -3.13
C TYR A 337 1.58 -20.37 -1.94
N GLN A 338 0.47 -21.08 -2.11
CA GLN A 338 -0.47 -21.36 -1.02
C GLN A 338 0.20 -22.16 0.12
N SER A 339 1.08 -23.12 -0.20
CA SER A 339 1.83 -23.87 0.81
C SER A 339 2.78 -22.97 1.60
N ILE A 340 3.52 -22.08 0.92
CA ILE A 340 4.39 -21.08 1.56
C ILE A 340 3.58 -20.21 2.53
N LEU A 341 2.40 -19.76 2.10
CA LEU A 341 1.50 -18.99 2.96
C LEU A 341 1.03 -19.81 4.18
N GLU A 342 0.52 -21.02 3.98
CA GLU A 342 0.02 -21.88 5.07
C GLU A 342 1.11 -22.22 6.10
N GLU A 343 2.35 -22.44 5.68
CA GLU A 343 3.48 -22.73 6.57
C GLU A 343 4.02 -21.49 7.31
N SER A 344 3.74 -20.30 6.78
CA SER A 344 4.15 -19.03 7.38
C SER A 344 3.38 -18.68 8.66
N PHE A 345 2.21 -19.29 8.89
CA PHE A 345 1.31 -19.01 10.02
C PHE A 345 1.26 -20.16 11.03
#